data_AF-A0A7V4U104-F1
#
_entry.id   AF-A0A7V4U104-F1
#
_cell.length_a   1.000
_cell.length_b   1.000
_cell.length_c   1.000
_cell.angle_alpha   90.00
_cell.angle_beta   90.00
_cell.angle_gamma   90.00
#
_symmetry.space_group_name_H-M   'P 1'
#
loop_
_entity.id
_entity.type
_entity.pdbx_description
1 polymer ?
#
loop_
_entity_poly.entity_id
_entity_poly.type
_entity_poly.pdbx_seq_one_letter_code
_entity_poly.pdbx_strand_id
1 'polypeptide(L)'
;MQKSFSVLLVFLFMVSCAPKLVQQEKKEEKPQATSGSLQAYVLPETVNLRQQPHTKSKVVQQMTSGETVFVLKNINGWYAVQTEDGQKGYIRSDLVGPRSLSRTTLASAFVDSLLPNFGAEMFFDKKDLYKTVYLTLKPEYYQSKNKAKSMARKIGLAYQQNVYPGAVELRVLKQDSKELYTKIKLKSIGMATFSLPVFKFGRLARVDSHGWETALYLAVPDSIPDQALLKAGRNISGHFGYPVSKVEVFFISDSPQGLALIRKLPDKSKTVKNLCRLYYLEDKDGEDYKFNFCPSQTL
;
A
#
# COMPACT_ATOMS: atom_id res chain seq x y z
N MET A 1 -92.71 42.58 27.04
CA MET A 1 -91.73 43.28 27.92
C MET A 1 -90.84 42.23 28.55
N GLN A 2 -89.52 42.48 28.58
CA GLN A 2 -88.48 41.75 29.33
C GLN A 2 -88.20 40.30 28.85
N LYS A 3 -86.98 39.78 28.83
CA LYS A 3 -85.59 40.26 29.00
C LYS A 3 -84.70 39.02 28.75
N SER A 4 -83.46 39.28 28.37
CA SER A 4 -82.25 38.49 28.71
C SER A 4 -81.95 37.18 27.95
N PHE A 5 -80.92 37.32 27.09
CA PHE A 5 -79.68 36.54 27.05
C PHE A 5 -79.62 35.23 27.86
N SER A 6 -79.33 34.13 27.16
CA SER A 6 -78.43 33.11 27.69
C SER A 6 -77.59 32.51 26.56
N VAL A 7 -76.28 32.61 26.76
CA VAL A 7 -75.21 32.13 25.87
C VAL A 7 -75.17 30.61 25.96
N LEU A 8 -75.26 29.92 24.82
CA LEU A 8 -74.84 28.52 24.73
C LEU A 8 -73.81 28.38 23.61
N LEU A 9 -72.56 28.24 24.04
CA LEU A 9 -71.37 28.03 23.23
C LEU A 9 -71.39 26.58 22.70
N VAL A 10 -71.83 26.37 21.46
CA VAL A 10 -71.68 25.07 20.79
C VAL A 10 -70.44 25.16 19.90
N PHE A 11 -69.35 24.56 20.37
CA PHE A 11 -68.11 24.38 19.62
C PHE A 11 -68.38 23.50 18.39
N LEU A 12 -68.43 24.13 17.22
CA LEU A 12 -68.42 23.48 15.92
C LEU A 12 -67.01 22.89 15.72
N PHE A 13 -66.86 21.57 15.81
CA PHE A 13 -65.63 20.88 15.42
C PHE A 13 -65.46 21.02 13.89
N MET A 14 -64.72 22.05 13.48
CA MET A 14 -64.16 22.14 12.14
C MET A 14 -63.16 21.00 11.98
N VAL A 15 -63.54 19.96 11.21
CA VAL A 15 -62.59 18.96 10.71
C VAL A 15 -61.70 19.66 9.68
N SER A 16 -60.61 20.26 10.16
CA SER A 16 -59.55 20.79 9.32
C SER A 16 -58.80 19.61 8.71
N CYS A 17 -59.06 19.35 7.43
CA CYS A 17 -58.27 18.43 6.63
C CYS A 17 -56.95 19.14 6.24
N ALA A 18 -56.01 19.21 7.17
CA ALA A 18 -54.64 19.59 6.86
C ALA A 18 -53.96 18.41 6.13
N PRO A 19 -53.33 18.61 4.94
CA PRO A 19 -52.53 17.57 4.33
C PRO A 19 -51.36 17.25 5.27
N LYS A 20 -51.26 15.98 5.69
CA LYS A 20 -50.08 15.48 6.42
C LYS A 20 -48.84 15.75 5.57
N LEU A 21 -47.98 16.63 6.04
CA LEU A 21 -46.58 16.67 5.61
C LEU A 21 -45.96 15.34 6.00
N VAL A 22 -45.87 14.44 5.03
CA VAL A 22 -45.10 13.21 5.11
C VAL A 22 -43.64 13.65 5.21
N GLN A 23 -43.12 13.74 6.43
CA GLN A 23 -41.69 13.78 6.66
C GLN A 23 -41.13 12.44 6.17
N GLN A 24 -40.52 12.45 4.99
CA GLN A 24 -39.70 11.35 4.52
C GLN A 24 -38.48 11.29 5.45
N GLU A 25 -38.47 10.31 6.35
CA GLU A 25 -37.23 9.87 6.98
C GLU A 25 -36.29 9.39 5.87
N LYS A 26 -35.20 10.14 5.69
CA LYS A 26 -34.10 9.79 4.79
C LYS A 26 -33.44 8.53 5.34
N LYS A 27 -33.90 7.37 4.87
CA LYS A 27 -33.28 6.08 5.14
C LYS A 27 -31.85 6.14 4.59
N GLU A 28 -30.86 6.12 5.47
CA GLU A 28 -29.45 6.01 5.10
C GLU A 28 -29.25 4.61 4.48
N GLU A 29 -29.28 4.57 3.15
CA GLU A 29 -28.98 3.38 2.38
C GLU A 29 -27.46 3.15 2.41
N LYS A 30 -27.03 2.06 3.05
CA LYS A 30 -25.64 1.60 2.98
C LYS A 30 -25.29 1.43 1.49
N PRO A 31 -24.23 2.08 0.97
CA PRO A 31 -24.01 2.11 -0.47
C PRO A 31 -23.66 0.71 -0.98
N GLN A 32 -24.62 0.09 -1.70
CA GLN A 32 -24.40 -1.14 -2.44
C GLN A 32 -23.35 -0.90 -3.54
N ALA A 33 -22.31 -1.72 -3.54
CA ALA A 33 -21.35 -1.82 -4.64
C ALA A 33 -22.12 -2.09 -5.94
N THR A 34 -21.96 -1.22 -6.92
CA THR A 34 -22.51 -1.41 -8.26
C THR A 34 -21.89 -2.67 -8.88
N SER A 35 -22.73 -3.52 -9.47
CA SER A 35 -22.45 -4.85 -10.07
C SER A 35 -21.46 -4.86 -11.27
N GLY A 36 -20.46 -3.98 -11.29
CA GLY A 36 -19.42 -3.91 -12.32
C GLY A 36 -18.09 -3.29 -11.88
N SER A 37 -17.92 -2.95 -10.60
CA SER A 37 -16.64 -2.46 -10.07
C SER A 37 -15.66 -3.62 -9.82
N LEU A 38 -14.45 -3.53 -10.37
CA LEU A 38 -13.38 -4.51 -10.16
C LEU A 38 -13.01 -4.57 -8.67
N GLN A 39 -13.15 -5.75 -8.05
CA GLN A 39 -12.72 -5.99 -6.67
C GLN A 39 -11.20 -6.13 -6.60
N ALA A 40 -10.55 -5.45 -5.66
CA ALA A 40 -9.13 -5.56 -5.37
C ALA A 40 -8.88 -5.57 -3.86
N TYR A 41 -7.67 -5.95 -3.45
CA TYR A 41 -7.30 -6.12 -2.05
C TYR A 41 -6.04 -5.34 -1.74
N VAL A 42 -5.99 -4.70 -0.58
CA VAL A 42 -4.79 -4.00 -0.10
C VAL A 42 -3.63 -4.99 0.05
N LEU A 43 -2.54 -4.75 -0.69
CA LEU A 43 -1.36 -5.60 -0.69
C LEU A 43 -0.43 -5.34 0.50
N PRO A 44 -0.02 -4.08 0.79
CA PRO A 44 0.91 -3.80 1.89
C PRO A 44 0.24 -3.91 3.27
N GLU A 45 1.05 -3.87 4.34
CA GLU A 45 0.59 -3.91 5.75
C GLU A 45 -0.36 -2.76 6.07
N THR A 46 -0.01 -1.56 5.62
CA THR A 46 -0.85 -0.37 5.76
C THR A 46 -0.77 0.48 4.49
N VAL A 47 -1.88 1.11 4.15
CA VAL A 47 -2.01 2.08 3.05
C VAL A 47 -2.98 3.19 3.45
N ASN A 48 -2.79 4.38 2.89
CA ASN A 48 -3.68 5.51 3.12
C ASN A 48 -4.68 5.62 1.97
N LEU A 49 -5.97 5.62 2.31
CA LEU A 49 -7.03 6.08 1.43
C LEU A 49 -7.12 7.60 1.53
N ARG A 50 -7.10 8.29 0.39
CA ARG A 50 -6.98 9.75 0.32
C ARG A 50 -8.17 10.42 -0.37
N GLN A 51 -8.38 11.69 -0.09
CA GLN A 51 -9.52 12.43 -0.63
C GLN A 51 -9.37 12.75 -2.14
N GLN A 52 -8.13 12.90 -2.62
CA GLN A 52 -7.77 13.20 -4.01
C GLN A 52 -6.57 12.34 -4.45
N PRO A 53 -6.36 12.12 -5.76
CA PRO A 53 -5.31 11.23 -6.29
C PRO A 53 -3.91 11.88 -6.26
N HIS A 54 -3.47 12.25 -5.06
CA HIS A 54 -2.12 12.71 -4.73
C HIS A 54 -1.91 12.57 -3.20
N THR A 55 -0.68 12.59 -2.70
CA THR A 55 -0.41 12.23 -1.28
C THR A 55 -0.36 13.40 -0.33
N LYS A 56 -0.22 14.62 -0.84
CA LYS A 56 -0.51 15.81 -0.03
C LYS A 56 -2.00 15.92 0.28
N SER A 57 -2.85 15.10 -0.36
CA SER A 57 -4.27 15.06 -0.08
C SER A 57 -4.54 14.48 1.30
N LYS A 58 -5.58 14.99 1.95
CA LYS A 58 -6.04 14.52 3.24
C LYS A 58 -6.26 13.01 3.22
N VAL A 59 -5.71 12.33 4.23
CA VAL A 59 -6.02 10.91 4.50
C VAL A 59 -7.43 10.84 5.05
N VAL A 60 -8.30 10.09 4.38
CA VAL A 60 -9.69 9.87 4.81
C VAL A 60 -9.81 8.60 5.64
N GLN A 61 -8.94 7.61 5.40
CA GLN A 61 -8.90 6.35 6.14
C GLN A 61 -7.53 5.70 5.98
N GLN A 62 -7.07 4.98 7.01
CA GLN A 62 -5.95 4.07 6.89
C GLN A 62 -6.49 2.65 6.76
N MET A 63 -5.98 1.93 5.77
CA MET A 63 -6.41 0.58 5.41
C MET A 63 -5.28 -0.42 5.64
N THR A 64 -5.64 -1.68 5.89
CA THR A 64 -4.69 -2.76 6.22
C THR A 64 -4.69 -3.89 5.20
N SER A 65 -3.62 -4.69 5.19
CA SER A 65 -3.45 -5.78 4.21
C SER A 65 -4.63 -6.75 4.17
N GLY A 66 -5.10 -7.03 2.96
CA GLY A 66 -6.23 -7.92 2.71
C GLY A 66 -7.60 -7.26 2.81
N GLU A 67 -7.69 -5.98 3.21
CA GLU A 67 -8.94 -5.23 3.11
C GLU A 67 -9.36 -5.05 1.66
N THR A 68 -10.66 -5.17 1.42
CA THR A 68 -11.27 -5.09 0.08
C THR A 68 -11.53 -3.65 -0.33
N VAL A 69 -11.28 -3.35 -1.60
CA VAL A 69 -11.75 -2.15 -2.29
C VAL A 69 -12.45 -2.50 -3.59
N PHE A 70 -13.42 -1.70 -3.96
CA PHE A 70 -14.11 -1.74 -5.24
C PHE A 70 -13.61 -0.60 -6.12
N VAL A 71 -12.90 -0.94 -7.19
CA VAL A 71 -12.33 0.03 -8.13
C VAL A 71 -13.45 0.63 -8.98
N LEU A 72 -13.62 1.94 -8.83
CA LEU A 72 -14.60 2.73 -9.58
C LEU A 72 -13.99 3.30 -10.86
N LYS A 73 -12.73 3.76 -10.80
CA LYS A 73 -12.03 4.38 -11.93
C LYS A 73 -10.51 4.33 -11.74
N ASN A 74 -9.76 4.20 -12.84
CA ASN A 74 -8.32 4.49 -12.86
C ASN A 74 -8.08 5.93 -13.34
N ILE A 75 -7.27 6.68 -12.59
CA ILE A 75 -6.83 8.03 -12.92
C ILE A 75 -5.33 8.12 -12.62
N ASN A 76 -4.50 8.09 -13.66
CA ASN A 76 -3.06 8.39 -13.56
C ASN A 76 -2.31 7.60 -12.46
N GLY A 77 -2.53 6.28 -12.37
CA GLY A 77 -1.85 5.44 -11.36
C GLY A 77 -2.56 5.39 -10.01
N TRP A 78 -3.68 6.10 -9.88
CA TRP A 78 -4.60 6.01 -8.75
C TRP A 78 -5.88 5.31 -9.14
N TYR A 79 -6.40 4.51 -8.23
CA TYR A 79 -7.78 4.06 -8.27
C TYR A 79 -8.65 4.96 -7.41
N ALA A 80 -9.69 5.53 -8.01
CA ALA A 80 -10.86 5.92 -7.25
C ALA A 80 -11.55 4.63 -6.81
N VAL A 81 -11.73 4.48 -5.51
CA VAL A 81 -12.28 3.25 -4.92
C VAL A 81 -13.41 3.57 -3.95
N GLN A 82 -14.21 2.55 -3.69
CA GLN A 82 -15.13 2.48 -2.57
C GLN A 82 -14.73 1.29 -1.70
N THR A 83 -14.64 1.48 -0.39
CA THR A 83 -14.41 0.42 0.59
C THR A 83 -15.70 -0.36 0.89
N GLU A 84 -15.61 -1.51 1.57
CA GLU A 84 -16.79 -2.32 1.96
C GLU A 84 -17.79 -1.59 2.87
N ASP A 85 -17.31 -0.64 3.69
CA ASP A 85 -18.15 0.21 4.53
C ASP A 85 -18.70 1.44 3.80
N GLY A 86 -18.35 1.63 2.52
CA GLY A 86 -18.90 2.66 1.65
C GLY A 86 -18.08 3.95 1.54
N GLN A 87 -16.97 4.07 2.27
CA GLN A 87 -16.06 5.21 2.18
C GLN A 87 -15.45 5.28 0.77
N LYS A 88 -15.56 6.46 0.15
CA LYS A 88 -14.93 6.74 -1.14
C LYS A 88 -13.62 7.48 -0.96
N GLY A 89 -12.67 7.17 -1.83
CA GLY A 89 -11.38 7.85 -1.85
C GLY A 89 -10.50 7.38 -3.00
N TYR A 90 -9.23 7.74 -2.91
CA TYR A 90 -8.20 7.41 -3.88
C TYR A 90 -7.09 6.63 -3.20
N ILE A 91 -6.72 5.51 -3.81
CA ILE A 91 -5.62 4.64 -3.40
C ILE A 91 -4.73 4.42 -4.62
N ARG A 92 -3.42 4.24 -4.43
CA ARG A 92 -2.56 3.90 -5.57
C ARG A 92 -2.92 2.54 -6.15
N SER A 93 -2.79 2.43 -7.46
CA SER A 93 -3.15 1.22 -8.19
C SER A 93 -2.23 0.03 -7.96
N ASP A 94 -0.96 0.24 -7.63
CA ASP A 94 0.02 -0.80 -7.34
C ASP A 94 -0.06 -1.34 -5.90
N LEU A 95 -0.74 -0.62 -5.00
CA LEU A 95 -0.93 -1.03 -3.61
C LEU A 95 -2.16 -1.91 -3.41
N VAL A 96 -2.94 -2.15 -4.47
CA VAL A 96 -4.08 -3.04 -4.46
C VAL A 96 -4.01 -4.02 -5.61
N GLY A 97 -4.49 -5.24 -5.40
CA GLY A 97 -4.41 -6.26 -6.43
C GLY A 97 -5.20 -7.52 -6.07
N PRO A 98 -4.93 -8.65 -6.75
CA PRO A 98 -5.52 -9.93 -6.39
C PRO A 98 -5.26 -10.29 -4.93
N ARG A 99 -6.24 -10.89 -4.26
CA ARG A 99 -6.15 -11.30 -2.85
C ARG A 99 -4.91 -12.15 -2.57
N SER A 100 -4.54 -13.01 -3.51
CA SER A 100 -3.38 -13.91 -3.45
C SER A 100 -2.05 -13.19 -3.22
N LEU A 101 -1.95 -11.92 -3.61
CA LEU A 101 -0.74 -11.11 -3.44
C LEU A 101 -0.76 -10.29 -2.13
N SER A 102 -1.85 -10.33 -1.37
CA SER A 102 -1.90 -9.66 -0.07
C SER A 102 -0.95 -10.33 0.92
N ARG A 103 -0.29 -9.55 1.78
CA ARG A 103 0.58 -10.11 2.84
C ARG A 103 -0.18 -11.07 3.73
N THR A 104 -1.46 -10.80 4.01
CA THR A 104 -2.33 -11.70 4.77
C THR A 104 -2.44 -13.06 4.09
N THR A 105 -2.66 -13.10 2.77
CA THR A 105 -2.76 -14.38 2.04
C THR A 105 -1.41 -15.07 1.91
N LEU A 106 -0.32 -14.34 1.69
CA LEU A 106 1.03 -14.92 1.66
C LEU A 106 1.44 -15.48 3.02
N ALA A 107 1.11 -14.78 4.10
CA ALA A 107 1.30 -15.25 5.47
C ALA A 107 0.48 -16.52 5.74
N SER A 108 -0.81 -16.54 5.34
CA SER A 108 -1.65 -17.75 5.45
C SER A 108 -1.03 -18.91 4.67
N ALA A 109 -0.67 -18.70 3.39
CA ALA A 109 -0.06 -19.73 2.57
C ALA A 109 1.25 -20.25 3.17
N PHE A 110 2.08 -19.37 3.73
CA PHE A 110 3.28 -19.75 4.45
C PHE A 110 2.96 -20.60 5.69
N VAL A 111 2.00 -20.18 6.51
CA VAL A 111 1.57 -20.89 7.73
C VAL A 111 0.96 -22.26 7.39
N ASP A 112 0.17 -22.35 6.32
CA ASP A 112 -0.57 -23.56 5.95
C ASP A 112 0.33 -24.57 5.22
N SER A 113 1.25 -24.10 4.37
CA SER A 113 2.00 -24.97 3.43
C SER A 113 3.48 -25.13 3.76
N LEU A 114 4.14 -24.11 4.31
CA LEU A 114 5.59 -24.13 4.53
C LEU A 114 5.97 -24.30 6.00
N LEU A 115 5.27 -23.62 6.91
CA LEU A 115 5.53 -23.67 8.34
C LEU A 115 5.46 -25.09 8.94
N PRO A 116 4.55 -26.00 8.52
CA PRO A 116 4.48 -27.35 9.06
C PRO A 116 5.78 -28.14 8.85
N ASN A 117 6.53 -27.86 7.78
CA ASN A 117 7.82 -28.49 7.50
C ASN A 117 8.89 -28.15 8.55
N PHE A 118 8.70 -27.06 9.30
CA PHE A 118 9.57 -26.67 10.41
C PHE A 118 9.11 -27.21 11.76
N GLY A 119 7.91 -27.82 11.85
CA GLY A 119 7.32 -28.25 13.12
C GLY A 119 7.11 -27.07 14.07
N ALA A 120 6.51 -26.00 13.58
CA ALA A 120 6.27 -24.80 14.35
C ALA A 120 4.83 -24.30 14.15
N GLU A 121 4.35 -23.51 15.10
CA GLU A 121 3.18 -22.68 14.90
C GLU A 121 3.60 -21.22 14.94
N MET A 122 2.81 -20.36 14.29
CA MET A 122 3.14 -18.96 14.10
C MET A 122 1.93 -18.09 14.41
N PHE A 123 2.16 -17.01 15.14
CA PHE A 123 1.17 -16.01 15.47
C PHE A 123 1.74 -14.62 15.19
N PHE A 124 0.91 -13.71 14.71
CA PHE A 124 1.33 -12.35 14.38
C PHE A 124 1.00 -11.40 15.53
N ASP A 125 1.92 -10.47 15.82
CA ASP A 125 1.64 -9.39 16.76
C ASP A 125 0.51 -8.50 16.22
N LYS A 126 -0.42 -8.11 17.09
CA LYS A 126 -1.58 -7.29 16.69
C LYS A 126 -1.21 -5.84 16.33
N LYS A 127 -0.14 -5.31 16.91
CA LYS A 127 0.32 -3.93 16.72
C LYS A 127 1.41 -3.85 15.65
N ASP A 128 2.32 -4.82 15.65
CA ASP A 128 3.45 -4.90 14.73
C ASP A 128 3.29 -6.08 13.76
N LEU A 129 2.20 -6.06 12.99
CA LEU A 129 1.87 -7.12 12.02
C LEU A 129 3.05 -7.37 11.09
N TYR A 130 3.34 -8.66 10.86
CA TYR A 130 4.43 -9.18 10.03
C TYR A 130 5.86 -8.89 10.49
N LYS A 131 6.08 -7.87 11.34
CA LYS A 131 7.38 -7.46 11.87
C LYS A 131 7.74 -8.19 13.15
N THR A 132 6.76 -8.36 14.04
CA THR A 132 6.91 -9.15 15.26
C THR A 132 6.09 -10.41 15.12
N VAL A 133 6.78 -11.55 15.12
CA VAL A 133 6.19 -12.86 14.90
C VAL A 133 6.48 -13.74 16.11
N TYR A 134 5.44 -14.36 16.64
CA TYR A 134 5.51 -15.30 17.75
C TYR A 134 5.56 -16.72 17.19
N LEU A 135 6.42 -17.55 17.77
CA LEU A 135 6.58 -18.95 17.39
C LEU A 135 6.39 -19.86 18.60
N THR A 136 5.71 -20.99 18.40
CA THR A 136 5.89 -22.19 19.22
C THR A 136 6.64 -23.20 18.36
N LEU A 137 7.56 -23.94 18.97
CA LEU A 137 8.36 -24.97 18.29
C LEU A 137 7.99 -26.34 18.85
N LYS A 138 8.50 -27.42 18.26
CA LYS A 138 8.44 -28.74 18.90
C LYS A 138 9.34 -28.83 20.15
N PRO A 139 9.02 -29.70 21.13
CA PRO A 139 9.75 -29.83 22.40
C PRO A 139 11.27 -30.00 22.27
N GLU A 140 11.75 -30.71 21.23
CA GLU A 140 13.18 -30.95 21.02
C GLU A 140 13.99 -29.66 20.81
N TYR A 141 13.35 -28.57 20.38
CA TYR A 141 14.03 -27.27 20.20
C TYR A 141 14.18 -26.47 21.50
N TYR A 142 13.47 -26.86 22.57
CA TYR A 142 13.56 -26.21 23.90
C TYR A 142 14.67 -26.79 24.79
N GLN A 143 15.43 -27.77 24.30
CA GLN A 143 16.62 -28.31 24.98
C GLN A 143 17.67 -27.23 25.26
N SER A 144 17.76 -26.19 24.42
CA SER A 144 18.58 -25.00 24.70
C SER A 144 18.09 -23.77 23.92
N LYS A 145 18.38 -22.57 24.47
CA LYS A 145 18.10 -21.30 23.77
C LYS A 145 18.78 -21.23 22.40
N ASN A 146 19.98 -21.80 22.24
CA ASN A 146 20.70 -21.77 20.97
C ASN A 146 20.01 -22.62 19.89
N LYS A 147 19.47 -23.78 20.26
CA LYS A 147 18.73 -24.66 19.36
C LYS A 147 17.43 -24.01 18.90
N ALA A 148 16.67 -23.42 19.83
CA ALA A 148 15.48 -22.63 19.53
C ALA A 148 15.79 -21.43 18.62
N LYS A 149 16.84 -20.66 18.92
CA LYS A 149 17.27 -19.52 18.07
C LYS A 149 17.68 -19.95 16.66
N SER A 150 18.35 -21.10 16.53
CA SER A 150 18.75 -21.64 15.23
C SER A 150 17.54 -22.00 14.37
N MET A 151 16.55 -22.71 14.94
CA MET A 151 15.31 -23.03 14.23
C MET A 151 14.49 -21.77 13.91
N ALA A 152 14.31 -20.88 14.88
CA ALA A 152 13.64 -19.59 14.66
C ALA A 152 14.30 -18.79 13.53
N ARG A 153 15.64 -18.83 13.40
CA ARG A 153 16.34 -18.17 12.29
C ARG A 153 16.01 -18.81 10.95
N LYS A 154 15.96 -20.15 10.86
CA LYS A 154 15.58 -20.85 9.62
C LYS A 154 14.16 -20.49 9.19
N ILE A 155 13.20 -20.55 10.12
CA ILE A 155 11.81 -20.14 9.89
C ILE A 155 11.76 -18.67 9.46
N GLY A 156 12.46 -17.80 10.18
CA GLY A 156 12.47 -16.36 9.90
C GLY A 156 13.04 -16.01 8.54
N LEU A 157 14.09 -16.68 8.07
CA LEU A 157 14.62 -16.47 6.72
C LEU A 157 13.63 -16.93 5.64
N ALA A 158 13.00 -18.10 5.82
CA ALA A 158 11.97 -18.58 4.89
C ALA A 158 10.75 -17.65 4.88
N TYR A 159 10.32 -17.19 6.04
CA TYR A 159 9.25 -16.20 6.19
C TYR A 159 9.62 -14.88 5.50
N GLN A 160 10.86 -14.41 5.66
CA GLN A 160 11.35 -13.21 5.00
C GLN A 160 11.29 -13.32 3.47
N GLN A 161 11.67 -14.47 2.91
CA GLN A 161 11.64 -14.69 1.47
C GLN A 161 10.23 -14.77 0.87
N ASN A 162 9.26 -15.29 1.63
CA ASN A 162 7.93 -15.60 1.10
C ASN A 162 6.83 -14.61 1.55
N VAL A 163 7.05 -13.84 2.62
CA VAL A 163 6.01 -13.01 3.26
C VAL A 163 6.50 -11.60 3.58
N TYR A 164 7.64 -11.46 4.27
CA TYR A 164 8.10 -10.15 4.75
C TYR A 164 9.63 -10.08 5.02
N PRO A 165 10.48 -9.67 4.07
CA PRO A 165 11.94 -9.53 4.14
C PRO A 165 12.37 -8.22 4.77
N GLY A 166 11.45 -7.43 5.31
CA GLY A 166 11.82 -6.35 6.21
C GLY A 166 12.53 -6.92 7.44
N ALA A 167 12.96 -6.05 8.35
CA ALA A 167 13.49 -6.52 9.62
C ALA A 167 12.38 -7.24 10.42
N VAL A 168 12.68 -8.44 10.91
CA VAL A 168 11.72 -9.27 11.66
C VAL A 168 12.27 -9.61 13.04
N GLU A 169 11.47 -9.40 14.07
CA GLU A 169 11.70 -9.96 15.41
C GLU A 169 10.88 -11.23 15.57
N LEU A 170 11.57 -12.37 15.77
CA LEU A 170 10.93 -13.64 16.08
C LEU A 170 11.02 -13.90 17.59
N ARG A 171 9.87 -14.12 18.21
CA ARG A 171 9.70 -14.39 19.65
C ARG A 171 9.24 -15.82 19.84
N VAL A 172 10.14 -16.68 20.29
CA VAL A 172 9.80 -18.07 20.62
C VAL A 172 9.18 -18.10 22.01
N LEU A 173 7.95 -18.60 22.10
CA LEU A 173 7.20 -18.78 23.34
C LEU A 173 7.34 -20.21 23.85
N LYS A 174 7.23 -20.42 25.16
CA LYS A 174 7.03 -21.77 25.73
C LYS A 174 5.63 -22.28 25.36
N GLN A 175 5.50 -23.58 25.10
CA GLN A 175 4.22 -24.17 24.67
C GLN A 175 3.13 -24.11 25.75
N ASP A 176 3.53 -24.26 27.02
CA ASP A 176 2.65 -24.37 28.19
C ASP A 176 2.22 -23.03 28.76
N SER A 177 3.18 -22.10 28.96
CA SER A 177 2.91 -20.83 29.64
C SER A 177 2.75 -19.64 28.70
N LYS A 178 3.06 -19.82 27.40
CA LYS A 178 3.17 -18.73 26.40
C LYS A 178 4.15 -17.62 26.82
N GLU A 179 5.00 -17.87 27.81
CA GLU A 179 6.05 -16.94 28.20
C GLU A 179 7.16 -16.91 27.14
N LEU A 180 7.84 -15.77 27.03
CA LEU A 180 8.97 -15.63 26.12
C LEU A 180 10.13 -16.55 26.54
N TYR A 181 10.43 -17.55 25.72
CA TYR A 181 11.57 -18.44 25.91
C TYR A 181 12.86 -17.81 25.36
N THR A 182 12.81 -17.33 24.11
CA THR A 182 13.92 -16.63 23.48
C THR A 182 13.45 -15.74 22.33
N LYS A 183 14.32 -14.85 21.85
CA LYS A 183 14.05 -14.04 20.67
C LYS A 183 15.27 -13.87 19.79
N ILE A 184 15.01 -13.62 18.51
CA ILE A 184 16.01 -13.20 17.52
C ILE A 184 15.49 -12.02 16.71
N LYS A 185 16.43 -11.22 16.18
CA LYS A 185 16.15 -10.18 15.21
C LYS A 185 16.88 -10.53 13.93
N LEU A 186 16.16 -10.57 12.82
CA LEU A 186 16.72 -10.68 11.49
C LEU A 186 16.75 -9.30 10.84
N LYS A 187 17.88 -8.97 10.22
CA LYS A 187 17.98 -7.78 9.37
C LYS A 187 17.16 -8.01 8.10
N SER A 188 16.79 -6.93 7.44
CA SER A 188 16.17 -7.01 6.11
C SER A 188 17.10 -7.76 5.14
N ILE A 189 16.55 -8.65 4.31
CA ILE A 189 17.32 -9.47 3.36
C ILE A 189 17.41 -8.87 1.94
N GLY A 190 16.79 -7.71 1.70
CA GLY A 190 16.75 -7.09 0.36
C GLY A 190 15.94 -7.92 -0.67
N MET A 191 15.87 -7.44 -1.92
CA MET A 191 15.04 -8.03 -2.97
C MET A 191 15.57 -9.37 -3.50
N ALA A 192 14.66 -10.31 -3.78
CA ALA A 192 14.91 -11.43 -4.70
C ALA A 192 15.10 -10.88 -6.13
N THR A 193 15.98 -11.49 -6.93
CA THR A 193 16.32 -11.03 -8.29
C THR A 193 15.10 -10.97 -9.21
N PHE A 194 14.77 -9.78 -9.74
CA PHE A 194 13.66 -9.58 -10.68
C PHE A 194 14.15 -9.41 -12.13
N SER A 195 13.35 -9.86 -13.08
CA SER A 195 13.54 -9.58 -14.51
C SER A 195 13.21 -8.12 -14.80
N LEU A 196 14.17 -7.38 -15.35
CA LEU A 196 13.98 -5.99 -15.78
C LEU A 196 13.08 -5.94 -17.04
N PRO A 197 12.12 -5.01 -17.12
CA PRO A 197 11.29 -4.85 -18.31
C PRO A 197 12.11 -4.34 -19.50
N VAL A 198 11.67 -4.66 -20.72
CA VAL A 198 12.29 -4.16 -21.95
C VAL A 198 11.98 -2.67 -22.14
N PHE A 199 13.01 -1.84 -22.25
CA PHE A 199 12.87 -0.39 -22.43
C PHE A 199 12.61 -0.06 -23.91
N LYS A 200 11.57 0.72 -24.19
CA LYS A 200 11.24 1.16 -25.56
C LYS A 200 12.22 2.21 -26.10
N PHE A 201 12.89 2.93 -25.22
CA PHE A 201 13.93 3.92 -25.54
C PHE A 201 14.90 4.04 -24.37
N GLY A 202 16.13 4.42 -24.71
CA GLY A 202 17.22 4.51 -23.75
C GLY A 202 17.77 3.15 -23.33
N ARG A 203 18.65 3.19 -22.32
CA ARG A 203 19.29 2.01 -21.74
C ARG A 203 19.38 2.12 -20.24
N LEU A 204 19.28 0.98 -19.55
CA LEU A 204 19.54 0.92 -18.13
C LEU A 204 21.01 1.20 -17.86
N ALA A 205 21.26 2.20 -17.02
CA ALA A 205 22.59 2.68 -16.69
C ALA A 205 22.99 2.29 -15.25
N ARG A 206 22.03 2.19 -14.32
CA ARG A 206 22.27 1.75 -12.94
C ARG A 206 20.98 1.20 -12.32
N VAL A 207 21.12 0.28 -11.37
CA VAL A 207 20.03 -0.22 -10.51
C VAL A 207 20.50 -0.19 -9.07
N ASP A 208 19.75 0.47 -8.21
CA ASP A 208 20.03 0.52 -6.78
C ASP A 208 18.86 -0.11 -6.00
N SER A 209 19.12 -1.22 -5.32
CA SER A 209 18.13 -1.97 -4.55
C SER A 209 18.39 -1.86 -3.05
N HIS A 210 17.36 -1.53 -2.26
CA HIS A 210 17.45 -1.50 -0.81
C HIS A 210 16.12 -1.94 -0.18
N GLY A 211 16.10 -3.08 0.51
CA GLY A 211 14.86 -3.66 1.03
C GLY A 211 13.91 -4.06 -0.11
N TRP A 212 12.68 -3.56 -0.08
CA TRP A 212 11.65 -3.72 -1.13
C TRP A 212 11.53 -2.52 -2.08
N GLU A 213 12.49 -1.60 -2.03
CA GLU A 213 12.50 -0.41 -2.88
C GLU A 213 13.60 -0.53 -3.93
N THR A 214 13.25 -0.29 -5.19
CA THR A 214 14.20 -0.29 -6.30
C THR A 214 14.26 1.07 -6.97
N ALA A 215 15.46 1.48 -7.36
CA ALA A 215 15.70 2.67 -8.17
C ALA A 215 16.36 2.25 -9.48
N LEU A 216 15.74 2.60 -10.59
CA LEU A 216 16.23 2.32 -11.94
C LEU A 216 16.71 3.63 -12.56
N TYR A 217 17.94 3.66 -13.07
CA TYR A 217 18.50 4.81 -13.76
C TYR A 217 18.62 4.50 -15.23
N LEU A 218 17.88 5.22 -16.06
CA LEU A 218 17.76 5.03 -17.51
C LEU A 218 18.38 6.22 -18.23
N ALA A 219 19.43 5.96 -19.00
CA ALA A 219 19.98 6.94 -19.94
C ALA A 219 19.07 7.01 -21.16
N VAL A 220 18.52 8.18 -21.48
CA VAL A 220 17.56 8.42 -22.57
C VAL A 220 18.01 9.56 -23.48
N PRO A 221 17.75 9.49 -24.80
CA PRO A 221 18.06 10.60 -25.72
C PRO A 221 17.30 11.89 -25.38
N ASP A 222 17.94 13.04 -25.60
CA ASP A 222 17.34 14.36 -25.37
C ASP A 222 16.19 14.69 -26.35
N SER A 223 16.01 13.88 -27.40
CA SER A 223 14.89 14.02 -28.34
C SER A 223 13.57 13.47 -27.81
N ILE A 224 13.57 12.66 -26.74
CA ILE A 224 12.34 12.05 -26.22
C ILE A 224 11.53 13.09 -25.41
N PRO A 225 10.24 13.31 -25.73
CA PRO A 225 9.42 14.29 -25.01
C PRO A 225 9.03 13.80 -23.61
N ASP A 226 8.89 14.74 -22.68
CA ASP A 226 8.55 14.47 -21.26
C ASP A 226 7.31 13.57 -21.08
N GLN A 227 6.26 13.77 -21.90
CA GLN A 227 5.06 12.94 -21.83
C GLN A 227 5.34 11.46 -22.16
N ALA A 228 6.24 11.20 -23.10
CA ALA A 228 6.65 9.83 -23.43
C ALA A 228 7.48 9.22 -22.31
N LEU A 229 8.40 10.00 -21.71
CA LEU A 229 9.19 9.57 -20.54
C LEU A 229 8.27 9.24 -19.35
N LEU A 230 7.28 10.07 -19.07
CA LEU A 230 6.28 9.82 -18.02
C LEU A 230 5.50 8.52 -18.26
N LYS A 231 5.03 8.29 -19.50
CA LYS A 231 4.33 7.06 -19.86
C LYS A 231 5.23 5.83 -19.73
N ALA A 232 6.51 5.94 -20.11
CA ALA A 232 7.48 4.87 -19.93
C ALA A 232 7.79 4.60 -18.46
N GLY A 233 7.96 5.64 -17.64
CA GLY A 233 8.19 5.51 -16.20
C GLY A 233 7.07 4.74 -15.51
N ARG A 234 5.81 5.10 -15.82
CA ARG A 234 4.61 4.39 -15.34
C ARG A 234 4.55 2.94 -15.80
N ASN A 235 4.84 2.69 -17.07
CA ASN A 235 4.84 1.33 -17.58
C ASN A 235 5.92 0.48 -16.91
N ILE A 236 7.11 1.04 -16.73
CA ILE A 236 8.24 0.38 -16.09
C ILE A 236 7.92 0.10 -14.63
N SER A 237 7.48 1.11 -13.85
CA SER A 237 7.11 0.91 -12.43
C SER A 237 5.99 -0.12 -12.28
N GLY A 238 4.97 -0.07 -13.15
CA GLY A 238 3.86 -1.01 -13.14
C GLY A 238 4.22 -2.47 -13.51
N HIS A 239 5.40 -2.74 -14.09
CA HIS A 239 5.88 -4.11 -14.25
C HIS A 239 6.43 -4.70 -12.95
N PHE A 240 6.78 -3.86 -11.99
CA PHE A 240 7.19 -4.32 -10.67
C PHE A 240 5.92 -4.51 -9.83
N GLY A 241 5.67 -5.76 -9.47
CA GLY A 241 4.59 -6.12 -8.56
C GLY A 241 5.11 -6.39 -7.15
N TYR A 242 4.19 -6.75 -6.27
CA TYR A 242 4.55 -7.35 -5.00
C TYR A 242 5.61 -8.44 -5.25
N PRO A 243 6.73 -8.43 -4.51
CA PRO A 243 6.88 -7.71 -3.25
C PRO A 243 7.53 -6.31 -3.29
N VAL A 244 7.88 -5.80 -4.48
CA VAL A 244 8.47 -4.46 -4.61
C VAL A 244 7.44 -3.41 -4.20
N SER A 245 7.69 -2.71 -3.09
CA SER A 245 6.72 -1.76 -2.52
C SER A 245 6.88 -0.33 -3.04
N LYS A 246 7.97 -0.07 -3.76
CA LYS A 246 8.30 1.23 -4.34
C LYS A 246 9.30 1.06 -5.48
N VAL A 247 9.00 1.68 -6.62
CA VAL A 247 9.90 1.78 -7.77
C VAL A 247 10.13 3.23 -8.11
N GLU A 248 11.39 3.62 -8.14
CA GLU A 248 11.82 4.92 -8.61
C GLU A 248 12.44 4.73 -10.00
N VAL A 249 11.99 5.52 -10.96
CA VAL A 249 12.52 5.49 -12.33
C VAL A 249 13.12 6.87 -12.62
N PHE A 250 14.44 6.90 -12.77
CA PHE A 250 15.22 8.07 -13.07
C PHE A 250 15.56 8.07 -14.55
N PHE A 251 15.08 9.09 -15.27
CA PHE A 251 15.57 9.35 -16.62
C PHE A 251 16.74 10.32 -16.54
N ILE A 252 17.74 10.11 -17.38
CA ILE A 252 18.96 10.93 -17.43
C ILE A 252 19.34 11.09 -18.89
N SER A 253 19.80 12.28 -19.29
CA SER A 253 20.31 12.51 -20.65
C SER A 253 21.40 11.48 -21.00
N ASP A 254 21.28 10.84 -22.16
CA ASP A 254 22.31 9.94 -22.72
C ASP A 254 23.47 10.73 -23.36
N SER A 255 24.02 11.68 -22.59
CA SER A 255 25.19 12.50 -22.93
C SER A 255 26.35 12.16 -22.00
N PRO A 256 27.61 12.44 -22.38
CA PRO A 256 28.76 12.26 -21.48
C PRO A 256 28.58 12.95 -20.12
N GLN A 257 27.96 14.14 -20.11
CA GLN A 257 27.63 14.89 -18.90
C GLN A 257 26.57 14.16 -18.07
N GLY A 258 25.48 13.69 -18.69
CA GLY A 258 24.44 12.91 -18.03
C GLY A 258 24.94 11.60 -17.41
N LEU A 259 25.78 10.86 -18.13
CA LEU A 259 26.36 9.60 -17.64
C LEU A 259 27.41 9.80 -16.53
N ALA A 260 28.19 10.89 -16.59
CA ALA A 260 29.14 11.24 -15.53
C ALA A 260 28.44 11.57 -14.20
N LEU A 261 27.20 12.07 -14.25
CA LEU A 261 26.39 12.36 -13.06
C LEU A 261 25.98 11.06 -12.34
N ILE A 262 25.62 10.00 -13.07
CA ILE A 262 25.22 8.69 -12.49
C ILE A 262 26.29 8.15 -11.55
N ARG A 263 27.55 8.26 -11.94
CA ARG A 263 28.70 7.75 -11.16
C ARG A 263 28.94 8.53 -9.87
N LYS A 264 28.39 9.74 -9.76
CA LYS A 264 28.54 10.65 -8.60
C LYS A 264 27.32 10.62 -7.67
N LEU A 265 26.24 9.94 -8.05
CA LEU A 265 25.04 9.84 -7.22
C LEU A 265 25.30 8.92 -6.01
N PRO A 266 25.11 9.40 -4.77
CA PRO A 266 25.32 8.59 -3.57
C PRO A 266 24.32 7.43 -3.51
N ASP A 267 24.70 6.33 -2.86
CA ASP A 267 23.81 5.22 -2.50
C ASP A 267 22.73 5.74 -1.55
N LYS A 268 21.56 6.10 -2.12
CA LYS A 268 20.28 6.52 -1.52
C LYS A 268 20.34 7.45 -0.28
N SER A 269 19.90 8.70 -0.46
CA SER A 269 18.96 9.41 0.46
C SER A 269 19.03 10.94 0.49
N LYS A 270 19.83 11.61 -0.35
CA LYS A 270 19.79 13.07 -0.43
C LYS A 270 19.24 13.53 -1.77
N THR A 271 18.11 14.22 -1.72
CA THR A 271 17.47 14.90 -2.84
C THR A 271 18.52 15.72 -3.59
N VAL A 272 18.98 15.23 -4.74
CA VAL A 272 19.94 15.96 -5.57
C VAL A 272 19.15 17.04 -6.30
N LYS A 273 19.21 18.27 -5.81
CA LYS A 273 18.40 19.41 -6.29
C LYS A 273 18.61 19.81 -7.77
N ASN A 274 19.55 19.18 -8.50
CA ASN A 274 19.96 19.59 -9.84
C ASN A 274 20.09 18.40 -10.82
N LEU A 275 19.08 17.52 -10.89
CA LEU A 275 19.03 16.43 -11.88
C LEU A 275 18.51 16.95 -13.22
N CYS A 276 19.28 16.76 -14.30
CA CYS A 276 18.80 16.99 -15.66
C CYS A 276 17.95 15.79 -16.14
N ARG A 277 16.68 16.10 -16.38
CA ARG A 277 15.63 15.36 -17.12
C ARG A 277 14.92 14.17 -16.45
N LEU A 278 13.89 14.56 -15.68
CA LEU A 278 12.73 13.79 -15.21
C LEU A 278 12.99 12.66 -14.19
N TYR A 279 12.56 12.96 -12.97
CA TYR A 279 12.42 12.05 -11.84
C TYR A 279 10.99 11.50 -11.82
N TYR A 280 10.82 10.17 -11.69
CA TYR A 280 9.53 9.55 -11.39
C TYR A 280 9.65 8.74 -10.10
N LEU A 281 8.86 9.11 -9.11
CA LEU A 281 8.79 8.49 -7.79
C LEU A 281 7.39 7.96 -7.58
N GLU A 282 7.27 6.73 -7.14
CA GLU A 282 6.01 6.19 -6.65
C GLU A 282 6.23 5.74 -5.20
N ASP A 283 6.09 6.68 -4.24
CA ASP A 283 6.20 6.37 -2.80
C ASP A 283 5.01 5.56 -2.29
N LYS A 284 5.11 4.95 -1.09
CA LYS A 284 4.02 4.20 -0.42
C LYS A 284 2.64 4.92 -0.35
N ASP A 285 2.60 6.19 -0.72
CA ASP A 285 1.41 7.00 -0.72
C ASP A 285 0.93 7.37 -2.13
N GLY A 286 1.79 7.52 -3.15
CA GLY A 286 1.45 7.77 -4.56
C GLY A 286 1.86 9.12 -5.13
N GLU A 287 2.87 9.80 -4.58
CA GLU A 287 3.23 11.14 -5.07
C GLU A 287 4.01 11.11 -6.36
N ASP A 288 3.35 11.65 -7.39
CA ASP A 288 4.01 12.25 -8.53
C ASP A 288 4.84 13.47 -8.08
N TYR A 289 6.17 13.35 -8.14
CA TYR A 289 7.06 14.51 -8.08
C TYR A 289 7.62 14.79 -9.47
N LYS A 290 7.20 15.92 -10.06
CA LYS A 290 7.86 16.54 -11.22
C LYS A 290 8.98 17.49 -10.73
N PHE A 291 9.78 18.03 -11.67
CA PHE A 291 10.75 19.16 -11.57
C PHE A 291 12.25 18.75 -11.41
N ASN A 292 13.24 19.39 -12.04
CA ASN A 292 13.29 20.68 -12.75
C ASN A 292 14.09 20.63 -14.08
N PHE A 293 13.71 21.56 -14.95
CA PHE A 293 14.35 21.97 -16.20
C PHE A 293 15.82 22.36 -15.95
N CYS A 294 16.74 21.89 -16.79
CA CYS A 294 18.07 22.50 -16.86
C CYS A 294 17.94 23.74 -17.75
N PRO A 295 18.13 24.98 -17.24
CA PRO A 295 18.29 26.11 -18.14
C PRO A 295 19.49 25.78 -19.03
N SER A 296 19.35 26.01 -20.33
CA SER A 296 20.51 26.14 -21.20
C SER A 296 21.45 27.16 -20.55
N GLN A 297 22.51 26.69 -19.90
CA GLN A 297 23.66 27.56 -19.71
C GLN A 297 24.26 27.70 -21.09
N THR A 298 23.90 28.81 -21.71
CA THR A 298 24.80 29.62 -22.52
C THR A 298 26.24 29.35 -22.10
N LEU A 299 27.00 28.72 -23.00
CA LEU A 299 28.41 28.98 -23.22
C LEU A 299 28.53 29.37 -24.69
#